data_AF-A0A2P6VG37-F1
#
_entry.id   AF-A0A2P6VG37-F1
#
_cell.length_a   1.000
_cell.length_b   1.000
_cell.length_c   1.000
_cell.angle_alpha   90.00
_cell.angle_beta   90.00
_cell.angle_gamma   90.00
#
_symmetry.space_group_name_H-M   'P 1'
#
loop_
_entity.id
_entity.type
_entity.pdbx_description
1 polymer ?
#
loop_
_entity_poly.entity_id
_entity_poly.type
_entity_poly.pdbx_seq_one_letter_code
_entity_poly.pdbx_strand_id
1 'polypeptide(L)'
;MHAWLAFLIDAQAVFARLLSGNDQRALKLLPGSAVTAPGGLTTLHAAVAGLCGAAVLAAAVAAGAPLEARLEQSQFGGDLYRFLGQIGCPKKVQAWLFEDDTALGIAMRAGNAAAVAELLRLGGDCFAPPGGGAGGALAYAFIDSFYARPVTAGVRAAFLARLEQRRAAGALHLRDVGAALELLRAAVVGGHVPLAAHSVTALDGHVSAEHAEHAALLWELLTAAASSGSSSAAGMLRVLLHGHLRFDLTKEGHGRSLLGLAASGATPTATVPVLHAAGAHLDLEVLLRAVQSLSADGVAAQLACEQPAVDARSAVAALGHQWTYTCPIHCMLHTLAIMRPAPTQQQHVAALRTLGVLLAAGYRPTVWRDVPLPAIWPFPLFQYHNPVSYLDPFDHYPAGALSERLLFVARGGTWSPATHRLWPPAFKAATRTLLLAGARSSGSGRSGCPLAALPGDELLRVVELAAAPMSAWVGADGSGW
;
A
#
# COMPACT_ATOMS: atom_id res chain seq x y z
N MET A 1 39.64 46.50 10.72
CA MET A 1 39.95 45.67 9.53
C MET A 1 40.56 44.32 9.91
N HIS A 2 41.67 44.27 10.67
CA HIS A 2 42.32 42.99 11.06
C HIS A 2 41.42 42.03 11.88
N ALA A 3 40.66 42.51 12.87
CA ALA A 3 39.76 41.67 13.66
C ALA A 3 38.62 41.03 12.83
N TRP A 4 38.14 41.75 11.82
CA TRP A 4 37.08 41.26 10.92
C TRP A 4 37.62 40.23 9.92
N LEU A 5 38.84 40.42 9.41
CA LEU A 5 39.51 39.42 8.55
C LEU A 5 39.85 38.13 9.32
N ALA A 6 40.31 38.24 10.58
CA ALA A 6 40.55 37.08 11.43
C ALA A 6 39.24 36.29 11.66
N PHE A 7 38.16 37.00 11.98
CA PHE A 7 36.83 36.40 12.12
C PHE A 7 36.36 35.66 10.85
N LEU A 8 36.60 36.22 9.67
CA LEU A 8 36.23 35.58 8.40
C LEU A 8 37.03 34.31 8.11
N ILE A 9 38.34 34.31 8.41
CA ILE A 9 39.20 33.14 8.25
C ILE A 9 38.73 32.01 9.18
N ASP A 10 38.40 32.35 10.43
CA ASP A 10 37.90 31.39 11.41
C ASP A 10 36.53 30.83 10.99
N ALA A 11 35.63 31.68 10.48
CA ALA A 11 34.33 31.25 9.96
C ALA A 11 34.47 30.27 8.79
N GLN A 12 35.31 30.55 7.80
CA GLN A 12 35.56 29.63 6.67
C GLN A 12 36.07 28.27 7.14
N ALA A 13 36.99 28.25 8.11
CA ALA A 13 37.49 27.00 8.69
C ALA A 13 36.37 26.20 9.38
N VAL A 14 35.47 26.86 10.12
CA VAL A 14 34.31 26.22 10.75
C VAL A 14 33.39 25.58 9.70
N PHE A 15 32.99 26.33 8.68
CA PHE A 15 32.09 25.83 7.62
C PHE A 15 32.72 24.67 6.83
N ALA A 16 34.00 24.77 6.48
CA ALA A 16 34.71 23.70 5.78
C ALA A 16 34.72 22.38 6.60
N ARG A 17 34.85 22.48 7.94
CA ARG A 17 34.86 21.31 8.82
C ARG A 17 33.47 20.72 8.99
N LEU A 18 32.45 21.55 9.20
CA LEU A 18 31.06 21.10 9.30
C LEU A 18 30.63 20.38 8.02
N LEU A 19 30.84 20.98 6.85
CA LEU A 19 30.46 20.39 5.56
C LEU A 19 31.25 19.13 5.19
N SER A 20 32.38 18.87 5.86
CA SER A 20 33.17 17.64 5.69
C SER A 20 32.69 16.46 6.55
N GLY A 21 31.76 16.69 7.50
CA GLY A 21 31.24 15.64 8.40
C GLY A 21 32.21 15.21 9.50
N ASN A 22 33.24 16.00 9.81
CA ASN A 22 34.22 15.65 10.84
C ASN A 22 33.77 16.15 12.22
N ASP A 23 32.97 15.35 12.94
CA ASP A 23 32.37 15.70 14.23
C ASP A 23 33.37 16.19 15.28
N GLN A 24 34.49 15.49 15.44
CA GLN A 24 35.49 15.82 16.47
C GLN A 24 36.13 17.20 16.23
N ARG A 25 36.42 17.53 14.96
CA ARG A 25 37.01 18.82 14.61
C ARG A 25 35.97 19.92 14.61
N ALA A 26 34.74 19.62 14.19
CA ALA A 26 33.63 20.56 14.25
C ALA A 26 33.36 21.00 15.69
N LEU A 27 33.25 20.07 16.66
CA LEU A 27 33.00 20.40 18.07
C LEU A 27 34.07 21.30 18.68
N LYS A 28 35.34 21.12 18.32
CA LYS A 28 36.44 21.95 18.84
C LYS A 28 36.43 23.38 18.31
N LEU A 29 35.85 23.57 17.12
CA LEU A 29 35.86 24.84 16.40
C LEU A 29 34.53 25.55 16.47
N LEU A 30 33.45 24.89 16.92
CA LEU A 30 32.16 25.51 17.06
C LEU A 30 32.30 26.70 18.03
N PRO A 31 32.10 27.93 17.53
CA PRO A 31 32.18 29.11 18.37
C PRO A 31 31.10 29.06 19.45
N GLY A 32 31.34 29.74 20.58
CA GLY A 32 30.32 29.91 21.63
C GLY A 32 29.09 30.71 21.18
N SER A 33 29.08 31.20 19.94
CA SER A 33 27.99 31.97 19.32
C SER A 33 27.79 31.52 17.87
N ALA A 34 26.55 31.43 17.41
CA ALA A 34 26.21 31.06 16.03
C ALA A 34 26.83 32.01 15.00
N VAL A 35 27.27 31.44 13.87
CA VAL A 35 27.83 32.17 12.74
C VAL A 35 27.01 31.87 11.50
N THR A 36 26.79 32.91 10.69
CA THR A 36 26.07 32.85 9.41
C THR A 36 27.03 33.24 8.29
N ALA A 37 27.13 32.38 7.29
CA ALA A 37 27.86 32.61 6.04
C ALA A 37 26.94 33.22 4.96
N PRO A 38 27.48 33.67 3.81
CA PRO A 38 26.68 34.21 2.71
C PRO A 38 25.51 33.32 2.29
N GLY A 39 24.38 33.93 1.92
CA GLY A 39 23.16 33.22 1.55
C GLY A 39 22.41 32.61 2.74
N GLY A 40 22.56 33.18 3.94
CA GLY A 40 21.89 32.67 5.16
C GLY A 40 22.39 31.30 5.65
N LEU A 41 23.55 30.82 5.19
CA LEU A 41 24.07 29.51 5.58
C LEU A 41 24.55 29.52 7.05
N THR A 42 23.76 28.95 7.97
CA THR A 42 24.12 28.85 9.39
C THR A 42 25.04 27.66 9.66
N THR A 43 25.73 27.66 10.81
CA THR A 43 26.47 26.48 11.29
C THR A 43 25.59 25.24 11.39
N LEU A 44 24.29 25.39 11.66
CA LEU A 44 23.35 24.26 11.70
C LEU A 44 23.07 23.70 10.29
N HIS A 45 22.83 24.55 9.28
CA HIS A 45 22.71 24.12 7.88
C HIS A 45 23.94 23.32 7.44
N ALA A 46 25.12 23.86 7.73
CA ALA A 46 26.39 23.24 7.36
C ALA A 46 26.63 21.90 8.08
N ALA A 47 26.30 21.80 9.37
CA ALA A 47 26.42 20.55 10.14
C ALA A 47 25.53 19.45 9.56
N VAL A 48 24.27 19.78 9.23
CA VAL A 48 23.32 18.82 8.65
C VAL A 48 23.75 18.40 7.25
N ALA A 49 24.12 19.36 6.40
CA ALA A 49 24.58 19.08 5.05
C ALA A 49 25.89 18.26 5.04
N GLY A 50 26.73 18.42 6.06
CA GLY A 50 27.92 17.59 6.27
C GLY A 50 27.66 16.22 6.89
N LEU A 51 26.41 15.87 7.21
CA LEU A 51 26.02 14.66 7.92
C LEU A 51 26.68 14.50 9.31
N CYS A 52 26.89 15.61 10.02
CA CYS A 52 27.42 15.57 11.38
C CYS A 52 26.48 14.85 12.35
N GLY A 53 27.05 14.27 13.41
CA GLY A 53 26.32 13.56 14.46
C GLY A 53 25.50 14.48 15.38
N ALA A 54 24.61 13.88 16.16
CA ALA A 54 23.66 14.58 17.04
C ALA A 54 24.34 15.56 18.02
N ALA A 55 25.53 15.22 18.53
CA ALA A 55 26.29 16.10 19.43
C ALA A 55 26.67 17.44 18.79
N VAL A 56 27.03 17.45 17.49
CA VAL A 56 27.37 18.67 16.76
C VAL A 56 26.13 19.52 16.53
N LEU A 57 25.00 18.89 16.20
CA LEU A 57 23.72 19.58 15.99
C LEU A 57 23.25 20.25 17.29
N ALA A 58 23.28 19.52 18.41
CA ALA A 58 22.96 20.05 19.71
C ALA A 58 23.88 21.21 20.12
N ALA A 59 25.20 21.08 19.87
CA ALA A 59 26.16 22.15 20.14
C ALA A 59 25.91 23.40 19.27
N ALA A 60 25.58 23.23 17.99
CA ALA A 60 25.25 24.36 17.12
C ALA A 60 24.00 25.11 17.59
N VAL A 61 22.94 24.40 18.00
CA VAL A 61 21.74 25.01 18.56
C VAL A 61 22.03 25.67 19.91
N ALA A 62 22.83 25.03 20.78
CA ALA A 62 23.25 25.61 22.05
C ALA A 62 24.08 26.89 21.89
N ALA A 63 24.84 27.01 20.79
CA ALA A 63 25.54 28.24 20.41
C ALA A 63 24.58 29.33 19.85
N GLY A 64 23.28 29.08 19.79
CA GLY A 64 22.26 30.03 19.33
C GLY A 64 21.95 29.96 17.84
N ALA A 65 22.30 28.86 17.14
CA ALA A 65 21.92 28.72 15.73
C ALA A 65 20.39 28.56 15.64
N PRO A 66 19.69 29.39 14.85
CA PRO A 66 18.24 29.29 14.74
C PRO A 66 17.84 28.00 14.01
N LEU A 67 16.96 27.20 14.61
CA LEU A 67 16.42 25.97 13.99
C LEU A 67 15.65 26.27 12.69
N GLU A 68 14.93 27.38 12.69
CA GLU A 68 14.08 27.85 11.58
C GLU A 68 14.78 28.87 10.68
N ALA A 69 16.11 29.01 10.80
CA ALA A 69 16.87 29.81 9.84
C ALA A 69 16.64 29.24 8.43
N ARG A 70 16.49 30.12 7.45
CA ARG A 70 16.30 29.75 6.05
C ARG A 70 17.50 30.19 5.25
N LEU A 71 17.85 29.40 4.24
CA LEU A 71 18.80 29.82 3.22
C LEU A 71 18.18 30.97 2.42
N GLU A 72 18.89 32.09 2.30
CA GLU A 72 18.36 33.28 1.63
C GLU A 72 18.24 33.04 0.12
N GLN A 73 17.13 33.47 -0.45
CA GLN A 73 16.92 33.51 -1.89
C GLN A 73 17.83 34.58 -2.50
N SER A 74 19.04 34.20 -2.88
CA SER A 74 19.90 35.14 -3.59
C SER A 74 19.39 35.25 -5.03
N GLN A 75 19.02 36.46 -5.48
CA GLN A 75 18.58 36.72 -6.86
C GLN A 75 19.56 36.25 -7.96
N PHE A 76 20.75 35.76 -7.57
CA PHE A 76 21.80 35.27 -8.44
C PHE A 76 22.33 33.87 -8.14
N GLY A 77 21.82 33.14 -7.13
CA GLY A 77 22.35 31.85 -6.64
C GLY A 77 23.86 31.85 -6.24
N GLY A 78 24.61 32.88 -6.61
CA GLY A 78 26.03 32.77 -6.88
C GLY A 78 26.89 32.96 -5.64
N ASP A 79 26.42 33.69 -4.63
CA ASP A 79 27.23 34.01 -3.46
C ASP A 79 27.39 32.80 -2.54
N LEU A 80 26.31 32.04 -2.31
CA LEU A 80 26.37 30.77 -1.59
C LEU A 80 27.24 29.75 -2.34
N TYR A 81 26.99 29.51 -3.64
CA TYR A 81 27.78 28.53 -4.39
C TYR A 81 29.25 28.96 -4.60
N ARG A 82 29.54 30.27 -4.72
CA ARG A 82 30.91 30.80 -4.75
C ARG A 82 31.60 30.56 -3.41
N PHE A 83 30.94 30.85 -2.29
CA PHE A 83 31.46 30.56 -0.96
C PHE A 83 31.74 29.05 -0.78
N LEU A 84 30.78 28.19 -1.14
CA LEU A 84 30.93 26.72 -1.10
C LEU A 84 32.09 26.24 -1.98
N GLY A 85 32.30 26.87 -3.14
CA GLY A 85 33.44 26.60 -4.02
C GLY A 85 34.78 27.01 -3.40
N GLN A 86 34.85 28.18 -2.76
CA GLN A 86 36.06 28.69 -2.10
C GLN A 86 36.52 27.81 -0.94
N ILE A 87 35.59 27.25 -0.16
CA ILE A 87 35.91 26.36 0.96
C ILE A 87 36.06 24.89 0.55
N GLY A 88 35.96 24.57 -0.75
CA GLY A 88 36.10 23.21 -1.28
C GLY A 88 34.98 22.25 -0.90
N CYS A 89 33.75 22.74 -0.71
CA CYS A 89 32.60 21.92 -0.35
C CYS A 89 32.30 20.86 -1.43
N PRO A 90 32.13 19.56 -1.08
CA PRO A 90 31.80 18.52 -2.06
C PRO A 90 30.51 18.82 -2.83
N LYS A 91 30.50 18.59 -4.16
CA LYS A 91 29.31 18.83 -5.01
C LYS A 91 28.05 18.09 -4.54
N LYS A 92 28.21 16.91 -3.93
CA LYS A 92 27.09 16.14 -3.36
C LYS A 92 26.39 16.90 -2.22
N VAL A 93 27.16 17.61 -1.39
CA VAL A 93 26.66 18.42 -0.28
C VAL A 93 26.01 19.70 -0.81
N GLN A 94 26.62 20.33 -1.83
CA GLN A 94 26.03 21.48 -2.51
C GLN A 94 24.65 21.17 -3.11
N ALA A 95 24.48 19.95 -3.63
CA ALA A 95 23.21 19.46 -4.18
C ALA A 95 22.10 19.23 -3.13
N TRP A 96 22.36 19.49 -1.84
CA TRP A 96 21.35 19.46 -0.78
C TRP A 96 20.94 20.84 -0.28
N LEU A 97 21.69 21.89 -0.64
CA LEU A 97 21.46 23.26 -0.18
C LEU A 97 20.62 23.98 -1.24
N PHE A 98 19.33 24.14 -0.95
CA PHE A 98 18.38 24.88 -1.79
C PHE A 98 17.93 26.16 -1.08
N GLU A 99 17.51 27.14 -1.86
CA GLU A 99 16.93 28.38 -1.34
C GLU A 99 15.71 28.08 -0.46
N ASP A 100 15.54 28.87 0.60
CA ASP A 100 14.46 28.78 1.58
C ASP A 100 14.36 27.45 2.37
N ASP A 101 15.33 26.54 2.23
CA ASP A 101 15.42 25.34 3.06
C ASP A 101 15.86 25.70 4.49
N THR A 102 15.26 25.00 5.47
CA THR A 102 15.73 24.96 6.86
C THR A 102 16.70 23.81 7.05
N ALA A 103 17.37 23.77 8.21
CA ALA A 103 18.18 22.62 8.60
C ALA A 103 17.41 21.30 8.57
N LEU A 104 16.14 21.30 8.95
CA LEU A 104 15.28 20.11 8.88
C LEU A 104 15.02 19.68 7.43
N GLY A 105 14.72 20.63 6.53
CA GLY A 105 14.55 20.36 5.10
C GLY A 105 15.78 19.72 4.46
N ILE A 106 16.97 20.24 4.77
CA ILE A 106 18.25 19.68 4.29
C ILE A 106 18.44 18.25 4.82
N ALA A 107 18.16 18.00 6.11
CA ALA A 107 18.31 16.67 6.72
C ALA A 107 17.43 15.61 6.04
N MET A 108 16.21 16.00 5.69
CA MET A 108 15.24 15.15 4.99
C MET A 108 15.70 14.82 3.57
N ARG A 109 16.14 15.83 2.81
CA ARG A 109 16.66 15.67 1.45
C ARG A 109 17.92 14.82 1.40
N ALA A 110 18.75 14.93 2.44
CA ALA A 110 19.92 14.08 2.64
C ALA A 110 19.57 12.64 3.09
N GLY A 111 18.32 12.37 3.47
CA GLY A 111 17.88 11.07 3.99
C GLY A 111 18.46 10.73 5.38
N ASN A 112 18.92 11.72 6.13
CA ASN A 112 19.60 11.53 7.41
C ASN A 112 18.59 11.45 8.57
N ALA A 113 18.09 10.25 8.83
CA ALA A 113 17.09 10.00 9.89
C ALA A 113 17.57 10.41 11.29
N ALA A 114 18.87 10.28 11.59
CA ALA A 114 19.44 10.68 12.88
C ALA A 114 19.43 12.19 13.06
N ALA A 115 19.82 12.95 12.03
CA ALA A 115 19.75 14.41 12.06
C ALA A 115 18.30 14.90 12.14
N VAL A 116 17.38 14.28 11.40
CA VAL A 116 15.94 14.59 11.50
C VAL A 116 15.43 14.37 12.92
N ALA A 117 15.69 13.21 13.52
CA ALA A 117 15.27 12.91 14.88
C ALA A 117 15.83 13.91 15.90
N GLU A 118 17.10 14.31 15.75
CA GLU A 118 17.74 15.25 16.66
C GLU A 118 17.22 16.68 16.49
N LEU A 119 17.05 17.18 15.26
CA LEU A 119 16.48 18.50 15.00
C LEU A 119 15.04 18.61 15.54
N LEU A 120 14.25 17.56 15.35
CA LEU A 120 12.91 17.44 15.91
C LEU A 120 12.91 17.39 17.45
N ARG A 121 13.90 16.73 18.05
CA ARG A 121 14.11 16.71 19.52
C ARG A 121 14.43 18.11 20.05
N LEU A 122 15.27 18.85 19.32
CA LEU A 122 15.69 20.22 19.63
C LEU A 122 14.57 21.27 19.41
N GLY A 123 13.45 20.89 18.79
CA GLY A 123 12.28 21.74 18.65
C GLY A 123 12.07 22.33 17.25
N GLY A 124 12.73 21.77 16.22
CA GLY A 124 12.50 22.16 14.84
C GLY A 124 11.04 21.95 14.43
N ASP A 125 10.49 22.90 13.67
CA ASP A 125 9.11 22.87 13.22
C ASP A 125 8.94 21.93 12.02
N CYS A 126 8.15 20.88 12.22
CA CYS A 126 7.82 19.90 11.18
C CYS A 126 6.79 20.40 10.15
N PHE A 127 6.08 21.49 10.46
CA PHE A 127 5.06 22.08 9.58
C PHE A 127 5.56 23.31 8.83
N ALA A 128 6.79 23.77 9.11
CA ALA A 128 7.37 24.88 8.37
C ALA A 128 7.46 24.51 6.86
N PRO A 129 6.95 25.36 5.95
CA PRO A 129 7.06 25.12 4.51
C PRO A 129 8.54 25.11 4.12
N PRO A 130 9.06 24.08 3.42
CA PRO A 130 10.36 24.17 2.78
C PRO A 130 10.24 25.10 1.57
N GLY A 131 11.18 26.03 1.42
CA GLY A 131 11.60 26.34 0.05
C GLY A 131 10.57 26.93 -0.93
N GLY A 132 9.84 28.02 -0.64
CA GLY A 132 8.99 28.72 -1.62
C GLY A 132 7.82 27.93 -2.28
N GLY A 133 7.56 26.68 -1.85
CA GLY A 133 6.54 25.80 -2.39
C GLY A 133 5.31 25.67 -1.49
N ALA A 134 4.18 25.27 -2.08
CA ALA A 134 2.96 24.95 -1.34
C ALA A 134 3.08 23.55 -0.68
N GLY A 135 3.48 23.51 0.60
CA GLY A 135 3.42 22.32 1.47
C GLY A 135 4.58 22.24 2.46
N GLY A 136 4.34 21.85 3.72
CA GLY A 136 5.28 21.72 4.83
C GLY A 136 6.42 20.71 4.66
N ALA A 137 7.42 20.75 5.54
CA ALA A 137 8.46 19.72 5.63
C ALA A 137 7.83 18.32 5.79
N LEU A 138 6.76 18.20 6.58
CA LEU A 138 5.96 16.99 6.68
C LEU A 138 5.37 16.54 5.33
N ALA A 139 4.84 17.46 4.54
CA ALA A 139 4.36 17.17 3.19
C ALA A 139 5.49 16.58 2.34
N TYR A 140 6.69 17.16 2.39
CA TYR A 140 7.87 16.66 1.66
C TYR A 140 8.29 15.23 2.09
N ALA A 141 8.20 14.89 3.39
CA ALA A 141 8.51 13.52 3.86
C ALA A 141 7.56 12.43 3.34
N PHE A 142 6.33 12.81 2.96
CA PHE A 142 5.25 11.85 2.72
C PHE A 142 4.61 11.95 1.33
N ILE A 143 4.81 13.05 0.59
CA ILE A 143 4.31 13.25 -0.78
C ILE A 143 5.29 12.72 -1.84
N ASP A 144 6.56 12.51 -1.47
CA ASP A 144 7.61 12.27 -2.47
C ASP A 144 7.73 10.81 -2.94
N SER A 145 6.69 10.33 -3.62
CA SER A 145 6.77 9.18 -4.53
C SER A 145 7.14 9.57 -5.96
N PHE A 146 7.16 10.87 -6.28
CA PHE A 146 7.32 11.37 -7.65
C PHE A 146 8.73 11.88 -7.99
N TYR A 147 9.50 12.41 -7.04
CA TYR A 147 10.91 12.74 -7.27
C TYR A 147 11.80 11.57 -6.84
N ALA A 148 12.78 11.24 -7.67
CA ALA A 148 13.50 9.96 -7.74
C ALA A 148 14.36 9.55 -6.52
N ARG A 149 14.11 10.09 -5.32
CA ARG A 149 14.78 9.67 -4.09
C ARG A 149 13.75 9.46 -2.98
N PRO A 150 13.29 8.22 -2.76
CA PRO A 150 12.35 7.94 -1.69
C PRO A 150 12.99 8.36 -0.36
N VAL A 151 12.32 9.27 0.36
CA VAL A 151 12.63 9.54 1.77
C VAL A 151 12.63 8.19 2.49
N THR A 152 13.74 7.91 3.19
CA THR A 152 13.95 6.59 3.80
C THR A 152 12.85 6.30 4.82
N ALA A 153 12.46 5.02 4.94
CA ALA A 153 11.47 4.61 5.95
C ALA A 153 11.87 5.06 7.36
N GLY A 154 13.17 5.16 7.64
CA GLY A 154 13.70 5.68 8.91
C GLY A 154 13.37 7.15 9.18
N VAL A 155 13.44 8.03 8.18
CA VAL A 155 13.07 9.45 8.34
C VAL A 155 11.58 9.56 8.67
N ARG A 156 10.71 8.84 7.93
CA ARG A 156 9.26 8.83 8.20
C ARG A 156 8.93 8.32 9.60
N ALA A 157 9.58 7.23 10.01
CA ALA A 157 9.40 6.68 11.36
C ALA A 157 9.83 7.67 12.46
N ALA A 158 10.95 8.38 12.28
CA ALA A 158 11.42 9.39 13.24
C ALA A 158 10.44 10.57 13.38
N PHE A 159 9.87 11.05 12.26
CA PHE A 159 8.83 12.08 12.28
C PHE A 159 7.59 11.64 13.06
N LEU A 160 7.03 10.48 12.71
CA LEU A 160 5.81 9.97 13.35
C LEU A 160 6.03 9.71 14.85
N ALA A 161 7.18 9.13 15.22
CA ALA A 161 7.52 8.90 16.62
C ALA A 161 7.59 10.20 17.43
N ARG A 162 8.19 11.26 16.86
CA ARG A 162 8.23 12.57 17.53
C ARG A 162 6.84 13.19 17.65
N LEU A 163 6.07 13.17 16.57
CA LEU A 163 4.73 13.75 16.55
C LEU A 163 3.84 13.05 17.56
N GLU A 164 3.94 11.73 17.66
CA GLU A 164 3.24 10.94 18.66
C GLU A 164 3.68 11.28 20.09
N GLN A 165 4.99 11.45 20.32
CA GLN A 165 5.49 11.91 21.62
C GLN A 165 4.89 13.27 22.01
N ARG A 166 4.83 14.22 21.07
CA ARG A 166 4.21 15.54 21.31
C ARG A 166 2.71 15.43 21.55
N ARG A 167 2.00 14.58 20.79
CA ARG A 167 0.57 14.31 20.98
C ARG A 167 0.30 13.73 22.38
N ALA A 168 1.07 12.71 22.77
CA ALA A 168 0.95 12.07 24.09
C ALA A 168 1.25 13.03 25.25
N ALA A 169 2.13 14.01 25.03
CA ALA A 169 2.43 15.08 25.98
C ALA A 169 1.43 16.26 25.93
N GLY A 170 0.42 16.24 25.06
CA GLY A 170 -0.52 17.35 24.87
C GLY A 170 0.10 18.62 24.25
N ALA A 171 1.29 18.51 23.67
CA ALA A 171 2.08 19.62 23.12
C ALA A 171 2.02 19.72 21.58
N LEU A 172 1.22 18.88 20.94
CA LEU A 172 0.93 18.94 19.51
C LEU A 172 -0.33 19.79 19.31
N HIS A 173 -0.16 20.97 18.72
CA HIS A 173 -1.24 21.88 18.38
C HIS A 173 -1.26 22.09 16.87
N LEU A 174 -2.37 21.72 16.24
CA LEU A 174 -2.62 21.95 14.81
C LEU A 174 -3.35 23.29 14.71
N ARG A 175 -2.63 24.32 14.27
CA ARG A 175 -3.09 25.71 14.32
C ARG A 175 -4.10 26.07 13.22
N ASP A 176 -4.05 25.32 12.13
CA ASP A 176 -4.85 25.54 10.93
C ASP A 176 -5.19 24.20 10.25
N VAL A 177 -6.13 24.28 9.29
CA VAL A 177 -6.61 23.15 8.49
C VAL A 177 -5.49 22.51 7.68
N GLY A 178 -4.54 23.31 7.16
CA GLY A 178 -3.41 22.83 6.38
C GLY A 178 -2.51 21.88 7.17
N ALA A 179 -2.07 22.31 8.36
CA ALA A 179 -1.25 21.50 9.26
C ALA A 179 -1.99 20.21 9.68
N ALA A 180 -3.29 20.29 9.92
CA ALA A 180 -4.10 19.12 10.29
C ALA A 180 -4.22 18.12 9.14
N LEU A 181 -4.43 18.58 7.91
CA LEU A 181 -4.47 17.75 6.69
C LEU A 181 -3.11 17.14 6.36
N GLU A 182 -2.01 17.89 6.50
CA GLU A 182 -0.66 17.37 6.32
C GLU A 182 -0.33 16.26 7.32
N LEU A 183 -0.68 16.46 8.60
CA LEU A 183 -0.51 15.42 9.60
C LEU A 183 -1.41 14.21 9.31
N LEU A 184 -2.64 14.42 8.86
CA LEU A 184 -3.54 13.34 8.50
C LEU A 184 -2.97 12.51 7.34
N ARG A 185 -2.46 13.17 6.30
CA ARG A 185 -1.79 12.52 5.17
C ARG A 185 -0.60 11.69 5.63
N ALA A 186 0.28 12.27 6.44
CA ALA A 186 1.45 11.57 6.98
C ALA A 186 1.04 10.36 7.84
N ALA A 187 0.02 10.52 8.69
CA ALA A 187 -0.48 9.46 9.55
C ALA A 187 -1.14 8.31 8.76
N VAL A 188 -1.92 8.63 7.71
CA VAL A 188 -2.55 7.62 6.83
C VAL A 188 -1.47 6.81 6.10
N VAL A 189 -0.52 7.48 5.45
CA VAL A 189 0.58 6.84 4.72
C VAL A 189 1.47 6.03 5.67
N GLY A 190 1.70 6.54 6.88
CA GLY A 190 2.48 5.86 7.92
C GLY A 190 1.72 4.82 8.74
N GLY A 191 0.41 4.65 8.54
CA GLY A 191 -0.42 3.75 9.33
C GLY A 191 -0.57 4.14 10.82
N HIS A 192 -0.36 5.40 11.19
CA HIS A 192 -0.29 5.86 12.58
C HIS A 192 -1.66 6.34 13.12
N VAL A 193 -2.52 5.39 13.50
CA VAL A 193 -3.93 5.64 13.90
C VAL A 193 -4.11 6.74 14.96
N PRO A 194 -3.31 6.82 16.05
CA PRO A 194 -3.49 7.87 17.07
C PRO A 194 -3.26 9.29 16.54
N LEU A 195 -2.33 9.46 15.60
CA LEU A 195 -2.05 10.76 14.99
C LEU A 195 -3.14 11.15 14.01
N ALA A 196 -3.64 10.18 13.23
CA ALA A 196 -4.79 10.41 12.37
C ALA A 196 -6.03 10.83 13.18
N ALA A 197 -6.29 10.17 14.32
CA ALA A 197 -7.42 10.52 15.19
C ALA A 197 -7.29 11.94 15.74
N HIS A 198 -6.08 12.34 16.14
CA HIS A 198 -5.79 13.69 16.58
C HIS A 198 -6.02 14.72 15.46
N SER A 199 -5.54 14.44 14.25
CA SER A 199 -5.79 15.29 13.08
C SER A 199 -7.27 15.42 12.73
N VAL A 200 -8.02 14.31 12.70
CA VAL A 200 -9.47 14.35 12.42
C VAL A 200 -10.20 15.18 13.48
N THR A 201 -9.85 15.02 14.76
CA THR A 201 -10.44 15.83 15.84
C THR A 201 -10.15 17.33 15.66
N ALA A 202 -8.93 17.69 15.24
CA ALA A 202 -8.60 19.07 14.95
C ALA A 202 -9.37 19.61 13.74
N LEU A 203 -9.47 18.84 12.66
CA LEU A 203 -10.28 19.19 11.49
C LEU A 203 -11.75 19.38 11.84
N ASP A 204 -12.31 18.52 12.69
CA ASP A 204 -13.69 18.63 13.18
C ASP A 204 -13.94 19.97 13.92
N GLY A 205 -12.93 20.51 14.60
CA GLY A 205 -12.97 21.82 15.23
C GLY A 205 -12.95 23.00 14.24
N HIS A 206 -12.53 22.76 12.99
CA HIS A 206 -12.43 23.76 11.93
C HIS A 206 -13.55 23.66 10.88
N VAL A 207 -14.59 22.85 11.14
CA VAL A 207 -15.74 22.57 10.25
C VAL A 207 -16.60 23.84 10.07
N SER A 208 -16.12 24.77 9.23
CA SER A 208 -16.88 25.88 8.67
C SER A 208 -16.69 25.88 7.15
N ALA A 209 -17.77 25.70 6.38
CA ALA A 209 -17.99 25.89 4.92
C ALA A 209 -16.92 25.47 3.86
N GLU A 210 -15.61 25.42 4.15
CA GLU A 210 -14.48 25.16 3.25
C GLU A 210 -14.25 23.66 2.93
N HIS A 211 -15.19 22.77 3.27
CA HIS A 211 -15.05 21.33 3.00
C HIS A 211 -14.95 21.00 1.51
N ALA A 212 -15.52 21.85 0.65
CA ALA A 212 -15.51 21.60 -0.79
C ALA A 212 -14.09 21.61 -1.38
N GLU A 213 -13.23 22.52 -0.90
CA GLU A 213 -11.85 22.66 -1.39
C GLU A 213 -10.99 21.45 -1.01
N HIS A 214 -11.26 20.86 0.15
CA HIS A 214 -10.48 19.74 0.69
C HIS A 214 -11.08 18.36 0.39
N ALA A 215 -12.27 18.28 -0.22
CA ALA A 215 -12.97 17.02 -0.49
C ALA A 215 -12.15 16.05 -1.35
N ALA A 216 -11.41 16.57 -2.35
CA ALA A 216 -10.55 15.75 -3.20
C ALA A 216 -9.40 15.11 -2.40
N LEU A 217 -8.77 15.88 -1.51
CA LEU A 217 -7.70 15.39 -0.64
C LEU A 217 -8.23 14.35 0.36
N LEU A 218 -9.33 14.63 1.03
CA LEU A 218 -9.92 13.68 1.99
C LEU A 218 -10.32 12.36 1.32
N TRP A 219 -10.79 12.42 0.07
CA TRP A 219 -11.05 11.22 -0.74
C TRP A 219 -9.78 10.45 -1.11
N GLU A 220 -8.70 11.16 -1.46
CA GLU A 220 -7.36 10.56 -1.68
C GLU A 220 -6.90 9.80 -0.42
N LEU A 221 -7.10 10.38 0.77
CA LEU A 221 -6.73 9.78 2.05
C LEU A 221 -7.56 8.55 2.39
N LEU A 222 -8.87 8.58 2.16
CA LEU A 222 -9.72 7.39 2.29
C LEU A 222 -9.27 6.28 1.33
N THR A 223 -8.99 6.63 0.08
CA THR A 223 -8.52 5.68 -0.93
C THR A 223 -7.18 5.05 -0.52
N ALA A 224 -6.25 5.85 -0.01
CA ALA A 224 -4.98 5.37 0.52
C ALA A 224 -5.17 4.45 1.73
N ALA A 225 -6.07 4.79 2.66
CA ALA A 225 -6.38 3.95 3.81
C ALA A 225 -7.04 2.62 3.41
N ALA A 226 -7.98 2.65 2.46
CA ALA A 226 -8.68 1.47 1.97
C ALA A 226 -7.78 0.49 1.22
N SER A 227 -6.82 1.01 0.44
CA SER A 227 -5.88 0.19 -0.34
C SER A 227 -4.60 -0.19 0.42
N SER A 228 -4.40 0.34 1.64
CA SER A 228 -3.19 0.10 2.43
C SER A 228 -3.02 -1.37 2.81
N GLY A 229 -1.79 -1.87 2.68
CA GLY A 229 -1.38 -3.19 3.21
C GLY A 229 -1.02 -3.18 4.69
N SER A 230 -1.17 -2.05 5.38
CA SER A 230 -0.91 -1.96 6.81
C SER A 230 -1.99 -2.67 7.62
N SER A 231 -1.61 -3.38 8.69
CA SER A 231 -2.55 -3.92 9.68
C SER A 231 -3.38 -2.82 10.37
N SER A 232 -2.95 -1.56 10.28
CA SER A 232 -3.65 -0.39 10.81
C SER A 232 -4.76 0.15 9.88
N ALA A 233 -4.90 -0.36 8.65
CA ALA A 233 -5.81 0.20 7.63
C ALA A 233 -7.26 0.31 8.12
N ALA A 234 -7.79 -0.74 8.76
CA ALA A 234 -9.14 -0.73 9.32
C ALA A 234 -9.30 0.29 10.46
N GLY A 235 -8.28 0.46 11.30
CA GLY A 235 -8.27 1.50 12.34
C GLY A 235 -8.27 2.91 11.74
N MET A 236 -7.50 3.11 10.66
CA MET A 236 -7.44 4.37 9.91
C MET A 236 -8.80 4.72 9.29
N LEU A 237 -9.44 3.76 8.62
CA LEU A 237 -10.78 3.93 8.05
C LEU A 237 -11.81 4.27 9.13
N ARG A 238 -11.80 3.59 10.28
CA ARG A 238 -12.70 3.93 11.39
C ARG A 238 -12.50 5.36 11.84
N VAL A 239 -11.25 5.79 12.04
CA VAL A 239 -10.95 7.17 12.44
C VAL A 239 -11.49 8.18 11.43
N LEU A 240 -11.23 7.97 10.13
CA LEU A 240 -11.69 8.87 9.08
C LEU A 240 -13.23 8.91 9.01
N LEU A 241 -13.89 7.75 9.08
CA LEU A 241 -15.35 7.64 8.94
C LEU A 241 -16.15 8.04 10.18
N HIS A 242 -15.55 8.03 11.37
CA HIS A 242 -16.21 8.48 12.61
C HIS A 242 -16.15 10.00 12.79
N GLY A 243 -15.26 10.71 12.09
CA GLY A 243 -15.20 12.17 12.13
C GLY A 243 -16.48 12.81 11.58
N HIS A 244 -16.67 14.11 11.84
CA HIS A 244 -17.79 14.86 11.26
C HIS A 244 -17.63 15.15 9.77
N LEU A 245 -16.52 14.70 9.17
CA LEU A 245 -16.26 14.72 7.74
C LEU A 245 -17.29 13.86 7.00
N ARG A 246 -18.14 14.49 6.19
CA ARG A 246 -19.14 13.79 5.38
C ARG A 246 -18.48 13.24 4.13
N PHE A 247 -18.48 11.92 4.01
CA PHE A 247 -18.03 11.22 2.81
C PHE A 247 -19.22 10.67 2.05
N ASP A 248 -19.26 10.96 0.76
CA ASP A 248 -20.13 10.23 -0.16
C ASP A 248 -19.43 8.93 -0.55
N LEU A 249 -19.75 7.85 0.16
CA LEU A 249 -19.20 6.52 -0.11
C LEU A 249 -19.75 5.89 -1.40
N THR A 250 -20.76 6.50 -2.01
CA THR A 250 -21.28 6.09 -3.33
C THR A 250 -20.44 6.66 -4.48
N LYS A 251 -19.62 7.69 -4.20
CA LYS A 251 -18.76 8.30 -5.20
C LYS A 251 -17.70 7.33 -5.68
N GLU A 252 -17.50 7.31 -7.00
CA GLU A 252 -16.40 6.57 -7.61
C GLU A 252 -15.20 7.48 -7.86
N GLY A 253 -14.01 7.03 -7.44
CA GLY A 253 -12.73 7.63 -7.79
C GLY A 253 -12.08 6.85 -8.92
N HIS A 254 -11.79 7.49 -10.06
CA HIS A 254 -11.22 6.83 -11.25
C HIS A 254 -12.03 5.61 -11.73
N GLY A 255 -13.35 5.71 -11.64
CA GLY A 255 -14.26 4.61 -11.95
C GLY A 255 -14.02 3.40 -11.04
N ARG A 256 -13.70 3.64 -9.76
CA ARG A 256 -13.62 2.62 -8.70
C ARG A 256 -14.31 3.10 -7.43
N SER A 257 -15.22 2.30 -6.91
CA SER A 257 -15.76 2.50 -5.57
C SER A 257 -14.70 2.19 -4.50
N LEU A 258 -14.84 2.82 -3.33
CA LEU A 258 -13.92 2.62 -2.21
C LEU A 258 -13.94 1.17 -1.70
N LEU A 259 -15.11 0.53 -1.70
CA LEU A 259 -15.28 -0.87 -1.33
C LEU A 259 -14.56 -1.81 -2.31
N GLY A 260 -14.61 -1.51 -3.62
CA GLY A 260 -13.86 -2.24 -4.64
C GLY A 260 -12.35 -2.12 -4.45
N LEU A 261 -11.85 -0.93 -4.09
CA LEU A 261 -10.43 -0.72 -3.76
C LEU A 261 -10.00 -1.49 -2.51
N ALA A 262 -10.82 -1.49 -1.46
CA ALA A 262 -10.55 -2.23 -0.23
C ALA A 262 -10.52 -3.75 -0.44
N ALA A 263 -11.45 -4.28 -1.23
CA ALA A 263 -11.54 -5.72 -1.50
C ALA A 263 -10.36 -6.24 -2.35
N SER A 264 -9.81 -5.41 -3.23
CA SER A 264 -8.59 -5.71 -3.98
C SER A 264 -7.30 -5.31 -3.25
N GLY A 265 -7.41 -4.74 -2.04
CA GLY A 265 -6.28 -4.33 -1.22
C GLY A 265 -5.59 -5.50 -0.52
N ALA A 266 -4.59 -5.21 0.30
CA ALA A 266 -3.81 -6.23 1.01
C ALA A 266 -4.43 -6.70 2.35
N THR A 267 -5.44 -5.99 2.88
CA THR A 267 -6.12 -6.35 4.15
C THR A 267 -7.65 -6.35 4.06
N PRO A 268 -8.25 -6.97 3.03
CA PRO A 268 -9.68 -6.83 2.73
C PRO A 268 -10.61 -7.34 3.85
N THR A 269 -10.22 -8.40 4.56
CA THR A 269 -10.99 -8.96 5.69
C THR A 269 -11.17 -8.00 6.86
N ALA A 270 -10.28 -7.01 6.99
CA ALA A 270 -10.37 -5.98 8.02
C ALA A 270 -11.06 -4.70 7.51
N THR A 271 -10.84 -4.33 6.25
CA THR A 271 -11.30 -3.04 5.69
C THR A 271 -12.71 -3.09 5.09
N VAL A 272 -13.08 -4.17 4.39
CA VAL A 272 -14.40 -4.31 3.75
C VAL A 272 -15.55 -4.21 4.77
N PRO A 273 -15.52 -4.92 5.93
CA PRO A 273 -16.60 -4.81 6.91
C PRO A 273 -16.73 -3.39 7.50
N VAL A 274 -15.63 -2.65 7.63
CA VAL A 274 -15.65 -1.27 8.13
C VAL A 274 -16.34 -0.34 7.15
N LEU A 275 -16.02 -0.43 5.86
CA LEU A 275 -16.65 0.38 4.82
C LEU A 275 -18.14 0.03 4.66
N HIS A 276 -18.47 -1.26 4.66
CA HIS A 276 -19.85 -1.72 4.58
C HIS A 276 -20.67 -1.23 5.79
N ALA A 277 -20.14 -1.34 7.01
CA ALA A 277 -20.80 -0.83 8.22
C ALA A 277 -21.00 0.70 8.20
N ALA A 278 -20.16 1.43 7.45
CA ALA A 278 -20.30 2.86 7.23
C ALA A 278 -21.28 3.23 6.09
N GLY A 279 -21.93 2.24 5.47
CA GLY A 279 -22.93 2.43 4.42
C GLY A 279 -22.39 2.40 2.99
N ALA A 280 -21.15 1.94 2.78
CA ALA A 280 -20.67 1.69 1.42
C ALA A 280 -21.47 0.55 0.78
N HIS A 281 -22.03 0.80 -0.41
CA HIS A 281 -22.88 -0.16 -1.11
C HIS A 281 -22.08 -1.35 -1.65
N LEU A 282 -22.60 -2.56 -1.46
CA LEU A 282 -22.02 -3.80 -1.94
C LEU A 282 -22.86 -4.34 -3.10
N ASP A 283 -22.47 -3.98 -4.33
CA ASP A 283 -23.11 -4.48 -5.55
C ASP A 283 -22.26 -5.55 -6.25
N LEU A 284 -22.82 -6.08 -7.34
CA LEU A 284 -22.13 -7.02 -8.21
C LEU A 284 -20.84 -6.43 -8.78
N GLU A 285 -20.80 -5.13 -9.06
CA GLU A 285 -19.62 -4.47 -9.62
C GLU A 285 -18.42 -4.57 -8.67
N VAL A 286 -18.64 -4.28 -7.38
CA VAL A 286 -17.64 -4.41 -6.33
C VAL A 286 -17.15 -5.86 -6.19
N LEU A 287 -18.05 -6.84 -6.29
CA LEU A 287 -17.69 -8.26 -6.29
C LEU A 287 -16.80 -8.62 -7.49
N LEU A 288 -17.20 -8.19 -8.69
CA LEU A 288 -16.46 -8.49 -9.91
C LEU A 288 -15.05 -7.89 -9.88
N ARG A 289 -14.84 -6.71 -9.27
CA ARG A 289 -13.47 -6.15 -9.09
C ARG A 289 -12.58 -7.04 -8.23
N ALA A 290 -13.09 -7.51 -7.09
CA ALA A 290 -12.34 -8.41 -6.20
C ALA A 290 -11.98 -9.71 -6.94
N VAL A 291 -12.92 -10.24 -7.72
CA VAL A 291 -12.75 -11.41 -8.56
C VAL A 291 -11.69 -11.19 -9.66
N GLN A 292 -11.72 -10.07 -10.37
CA GLN A 292 -10.71 -9.74 -11.39
C GLN A 292 -9.31 -9.57 -10.78
N SER A 293 -9.22 -9.05 -9.56
CA SER A 293 -7.96 -8.99 -8.82
C SER A 293 -7.48 -10.35 -8.26
N LEU A 294 -8.27 -11.42 -8.47
CA LEU A 294 -8.03 -12.76 -7.92
C LEU A 294 -7.86 -12.75 -6.38
N SER A 295 -8.57 -11.83 -5.71
CA SER A 295 -8.50 -11.64 -4.26
C SER A 295 -9.52 -12.54 -3.56
N ALA A 296 -9.10 -13.77 -3.22
CA ALA A 296 -9.97 -14.73 -2.52
C ALA A 296 -10.45 -14.17 -1.16
N ASP A 297 -9.57 -13.50 -0.43
CA ASP A 297 -9.89 -12.87 0.86
C ASP A 297 -10.84 -11.66 0.66
N GLY A 298 -10.68 -10.92 -0.43
CA GLY A 298 -11.58 -9.84 -0.85
C GLY A 298 -12.99 -10.33 -1.12
N VAL A 299 -13.11 -11.38 -1.94
CA VAL A 299 -14.38 -12.02 -2.26
C VAL A 299 -15.02 -12.59 -1.00
N ALA A 300 -14.26 -13.30 -0.15
CA ALA A 300 -14.78 -13.85 1.10
C ALA A 300 -15.28 -12.76 2.06
N ALA A 301 -14.53 -11.66 2.21
CA ALA A 301 -14.91 -10.54 3.08
C ALA A 301 -16.19 -9.85 2.61
N GLN A 302 -16.35 -9.67 1.29
CA GLN A 302 -17.58 -9.11 0.71
C GLN A 302 -18.77 -10.04 0.95
N LEU A 303 -18.64 -11.33 0.62
CA LEU A 303 -19.72 -12.31 0.76
C LEU A 303 -20.12 -12.56 2.21
N ALA A 304 -19.21 -12.33 3.16
CA ALA A 304 -19.52 -12.33 4.59
C ALA A 304 -20.35 -11.11 5.03
N CYS A 305 -20.28 -9.99 4.30
CA CYS A 305 -21.09 -8.80 4.55
C CYS A 305 -22.46 -8.92 3.86
N GLU A 306 -22.46 -9.21 2.57
CA GLU A 306 -23.66 -9.39 1.75
C GLU A 306 -23.33 -10.21 0.50
N GLN A 307 -24.29 -10.99 -0.01
CA GLN A 307 -24.14 -11.75 -1.24
C GLN A 307 -24.84 -11.04 -2.41
N PRO A 308 -24.11 -10.39 -3.34
CA PRO A 308 -24.73 -9.72 -4.48
C PRO A 308 -25.49 -10.69 -5.38
N ALA A 309 -26.70 -10.28 -5.75
CA ALA A 309 -27.48 -10.95 -6.78
C ALA A 309 -26.77 -10.83 -8.14
N VAL A 310 -26.73 -11.92 -8.90
CA VAL A 310 -26.25 -11.95 -10.27
C VAL A 310 -27.46 -11.97 -11.20
N ASP A 311 -27.59 -10.94 -12.03
CA ASP A 311 -28.58 -10.96 -13.10
C ASP A 311 -28.15 -11.93 -14.20
N ALA A 312 -28.77 -13.11 -14.22
CA ALA A 312 -28.51 -14.13 -15.22
C ALA A 312 -29.05 -13.76 -16.63
N ARG A 313 -29.82 -12.67 -16.78
CA ARG A 313 -30.35 -12.22 -18.08
C ARG A 313 -29.34 -11.44 -18.90
N SER A 314 -28.40 -10.76 -18.24
CA SER A 314 -27.28 -10.10 -18.90
C SER A 314 -26.04 -10.98 -18.81
N ALA A 315 -25.35 -11.18 -19.93
CA ALA A 315 -24.05 -11.86 -19.93
C ALA A 315 -22.90 -10.95 -19.53
N VAL A 316 -23.06 -9.63 -19.68
CA VAL A 316 -21.95 -8.67 -19.60
C VAL A 316 -22.28 -7.54 -18.65
N ALA A 317 -21.30 -7.14 -17.84
CA ALA A 317 -21.32 -5.96 -17.01
C ALA A 317 -20.23 -4.98 -17.48
N ALA A 318 -20.50 -3.69 -17.36
CA ALA A 318 -19.47 -2.67 -17.42
C ALA A 318 -18.80 -2.57 -16.05
N LEU A 319 -17.47 -2.51 -16.04
CA LEU A 319 -16.64 -2.38 -14.85
C LEU A 319 -15.65 -1.23 -15.09
N GLY A 320 -16.05 -0.01 -14.73
CA GLY A 320 -15.36 1.20 -15.17
C GLY A 320 -15.28 1.29 -16.71
N HIS A 321 -14.07 1.25 -17.27
CA HIS A 321 -13.85 1.30 -18.74
C HIS A 321 -13.68 -0.08 -19.40
N GLN A 322 -13.88 -1.16 -18.65
CA GLN A 322 -13.73 -2.52 -19.14
C GLN A 322 -15.07 -3.23 -19.12
N TRP A 323 -15.28 -4.11 -20.09
CA TRP A 323 -16.42 -5.03 -20.08
C TRP A 323 -15.98 -6.34 -19.43
N THR A 324 -16.89 -7.04 -18.77
CA THR A 324 -16.63 -8.36 -18.19
C THR A 324 -17.90 -9.18 -18.08
N TYR A 325 -17.81 -10.47 -17.76
CA TYR A 325 -18.99 -11.30 -17.53
C TYR A 325 -19.69 -10.94 -16.23
N THR A 326 -21.03 -10.94 -16.20
CA THR A 326 -21.83 -10.78 -14.97
C THR A 326 -21.65 -11.95 -14.00
N CYS A 327 -21.43 -13.16 -14.52
CA CYS A 327 -21.14 -14.34 -13.72
C CYS A 327 -19.71 -14.24 -13.13
N PRO A 328 -19.54 -14.22 -11.79
CA PRO A 328 -18.22 -14.09 -11.16
C PRO A 328 -17.22 -15.17 -11.58
N ILE A 329 -17.67 -16.42 -11.78
CA ILE A 329 -16.79 -17.50 -12.22
C ILE A 329 -16.26 -17.23 -13.63
N HIS A 330 -17.12 -16.83 -14.56
CA HIS A 330 -16.71 -16.51 -15.93
C HIS A 330 -15.88 -15.23 -16.03
N CYS A 331 -16.16 -14.24 -15.17
CA CYS A 331 -15.34 -13.04 -15.02
C CYS A 331 -13.89 -13.41 -14.67
N MET A 332 -13.69 -14.23 -13.62
CA MET A 332 -12.37 -14.71 -13.20
C MET A 332 -11.61 -15.44 -14.31
N LEU A 333 -12.30 -16.39 -14.97
CA LEU A 333 -11.69 -17.19 -16.05
C LEU A 333 -11.33 -16.33 -17.26
N HIS A 334 -12.18 -15.36 -17.61
CA HIS A 334 -11.90 -14.41 -18.67
C HIS A 334 -10.70 -13.54 -18.35
N THR A 335 -10.61 -12.98 -17.14
CA THR A 335 -9.46 -12.20 -16.68
C THR A 335 -8.16 -12.98 -16.82
N LEU A 336 -8.15 -14.26 -16.43
CA LEU A 336 -6.99 -15.12 -16.63
C LEU A 336 -6.64 -15.34 -18.10
N ALA A 337 -7.63 -15.63 -18.94
CA ALA A 337 -7.41 -15.96 -20.35
C ALA A 337 -6.84 -14.77 -21.16
N ILE A 338 -7.17 -13.53 -20.78
CA ILE A 338 -6.72 -12.32 -21.48
C ILE A 338 -5.43 -11.72 -20.90
N MET A 339 -4.93 -12.21 -19.77
CA MET A 339 -3.70 -11.69 -19.17
C MET A 339 -2.49 -11.91 -20.08
N ARG A 340 -1.70 -10.84 -20.25
CA ARG A 340 -0.45 -10.81 -21.01
C ARG A 340 0.65 -10.18 -20.15
N PRO A 341 1.79 -10.86 -19.88
CA PRO A 341 2.12 -12.23 -20.29
C PRO A 341 1.17 -13.29 -19.70
N ALA A 342 1.31 -14.54 -20.14
CA ALA A 342 0.49 -15.65 -19.67
C ALA A 342 0.50 -15.75 -18.13
N PRO A 343 -0.61 -16.17 -17.49
CA PRO A 343 -0.70 -16.20 -16.04
C PRO A 343 0.40 -17.02 -15.37
N THR A 344 0.96 -16.49 -14.28
CA THR A 344 1.92 -17.19 -13.45
C THR A 344 1.26 -18.31 -12.66
N GLN A 345 2.06 -19.25 -12.15
CA GLN A 345 1.59 -20.29 -11.25
C GLN A 345 0.88 -19.73 -10.02
N GLN A 346 1.41 -18.64 -9.44
CA GLN A 346 0.81 -17.94 -8.30
C GLN A 346 -0.59 -17.39 -8.62
N GLN A 347 -0.78 -16.85 -9.83
CA GLN A 347 -2.10 -16.38 -10.27
C GLN A 347 -3.10 -17.53 -10.45
N HIS A 348 -2.67 -18.69 -10.95
CA HIS A 348 -3.54 -19.88 -10.98
C HIS A 348 -3.93 -20.36 -9.58
N VAL A 349 -3.03 -20.29 -8.59
CA VAL A 349 -3.37 -20.61 -7.19
C VAL A 349 -4.39 -19.61 -6.64
N ALA A 350 -4.17 -18.31 -6.85
CA ALA A 350 -5.08 -17.26 -6.42
C ALA A 350 -6.48 -17.42 -7.04
N ALA A 351 -6.53 -17.77 -8.32
CA ALA A 351 -7.78 -18.06 -9.01
C ALA A 351 -8.50 -19.30 -8.44
N LEU A 352 -7.80 -20.40 -8.17
CA LEU A 352 -8.44 -21.56 -7.51
C LEU A 352 -8.99 -21.23 -6.13
N ARG A 353 -8.28 -20.42 -5.34
CA ARG A 353 -8.77 -19.96 -4.03
C ARG A 353 -10.04 -19.12 -4.20
N THR A 354 -10.00 -18.15 -5.11
CA THR A 354 -11.15 -17.29 -5.43
C THR A 354 -12.36 -18.11 -5.90
N LEU A 355 -12.13 -19.06 -6.80
CA LEU A 355 -13.14 -19.99 -7.29
C LEU A 355 -13.75 -20.84 -6.17
N GLY A 356 -12.92 -21.36 -5.25
CA GLY A 356 -13.38 -22.11 -4.09
C GLY A 356 -14.35 -21.31 -3.22
N VAL A 357 -14.01 -20.03 -2.96
CA VAL A 357 -14.88 -19.11 -2.21
C VAL A 357 -16.21 -18.87 -2.94
N LEU A 358 -16.16 -18.59 -4.25
CA LEU A 358 -17.37 -18.38 -5.07
C LEU A 358 -18.28 -19.63 -5.08
N LEU A 359 -17.71 -20.81 -5.27
CA LEU A 359 -18.46 -22.07 -5.30
C LEU A 359 -19.08 -22.37 -3.93
N ALA A 360 -18.35 -22.11 -2.83
CA ALA A 360 -18.84 -22.28 -1.46
C ALA A 360 -20.01 -21.34 -1.14
N ALA A 361 -20.00 -20.13 -1.68
CA ALA A 361 -21.12 -19.19 -1.59
C ALA A 361 -22.29 -19.52 -2.53
N GLY A 362 -22.23 -20.61 -3.30
CA GLY A 362 -23.32 -21.04 -4.16
C GLY A 362 -23.32 -20.44 -5.57
N TYR A 363 -22.33 -19.62 -5.94
CA TYR A 363 -22.20 -19.18 -7.33
C TYR A 363 -21.90 -20.36 -8.24
N ARG A 364 -22.49 -20.38 -9.44
CA ARG A 364 -22.32 -21.42 -10.45
C ARG A 364 -22.05 -20.78 -11.81
N PRO A 365 -21.33 -21.46 -12.72
CA PRO A 365 -21.19 -20.99 -14.09
C PRO A 365 -22.56 -20.82 -14.73
N THR A 366 -22.74 -19.71 -15.43
CA THR A 366 -23.99 -19.39 -16.13
C THR A 366 -23.83 -19.69 -17.61
N VAL A 367 -24.85 -20.31 -18.20
CA VAL A 367 -24.98 -20.46 -19.64
C VAL A 367 -26.09 -19.52 -20.09
N TRP A 368 -25.79 -18.66 -21.05
CA TRP A 368 -26.76 -17.68 -21.54
C TRP A 368 -27.39 -18.14 -22.84
N ARG A 369 -28.62 -17.70 -23.08
CA ARG A 369 -29.37 -17.93 -24.32
C ARG A 369 -29.91 -16.62 -24.83
N ASP A 370 -29.89 -16.47 -26.15
CA ASP A 370 -30.42 -15.30 -26.85
C ASP A 370 -29.86 -13.96 -26.31
N VAL A 371 -28.57 -13.93 -25.97
CA VAL A 371 -27.89 -12.72 -25.45
C VAL A 371 -27.05 -12.06 -26.53
N PRO A 372 -26.88 -10.72 -26.48
CA PRO A 372 -25.94 -10.02 -27.35
C PRO A 372 -24.53 -10.60 -27.20
N LEU A 373 -23.79 -10.70 -28.30
CA LEU A 373 -22.40 -11.14 -28.26
C LEU A 373 -21.59 -10.16 -27.38
N PRO A 374 -20.89 -10.65 -26.34
CA PRO A 374 -20.13 -9.77 -25.45
C PRO A 374 -19.03 -8.98 -26.18
N ALA A 375 -18.98 -7.66 -25.95
CA ALA A 375 -17.92 -6.79 -26.50
C ALA A 375 -16.50 -7.13 -26.01
N ILE A 376 -16.40 -7.97 -24.98
CA ILE A 376 -15.14 -8.51 -24.42
C ILE A 376 -14.46 -9.55 -25.30
N TRP A 377 -15.10 -10.00 -26.38
CA TRP A 377 -14.53 -11.06 -27.19
C TRP A 377 -13.33 -10.56 -27.99
N PRO A 378 -12.13 -11.17 -27.84
CA PRO A 378 -10.93 -10.74 -28.56
C PRO A 378 -10.95 -11.03 -30.07
N PHE A 379 -12.09 -11.36 -30.67
CA PHE A 379 -12.19 -11.63 -32.10
C PHE A 379 -12.75 -10.41 -32.85
N PRO A 380 -11.90 -9.64 -33.56
CA PRO A 380 -12.33 -8.47 -34.34
C PRO A 380 -13.21 -8.81 -35.57
N LEU A 381 -13.61 -10.07 -35.76
CA LEU A 381 -14.28 -10.56 -36.97
C LEU A 381 -15.80 -10.74 -36.83
N PHE A 382 -16.37 -10.68 -35.62
CA PHE A 382 -17.81 -10.79 -35.44
C PHE A 382 -18.43 -9.39 -35.32
N GLN A 383 -19.20 -9.00 -36.34
CA GLN A 383 -20.00 -7.78 -36.31
C GLN A 383 -21.00 -7.87 -35.15
N TYR A 384 -20.92 -6.91 -34.23
CA TYR A 384 -21.51 -6.86 -32.88
C TYR A 384 -23.04 -6.83 -32.77
N HIS A 385 -23.79 -7.30 -33.76
CA HIS A 385 -25.23 -7.06 -33.82
C HIS A 385 -26.11 -8.32 -33.78
N ASN A 386 -25.55 -9.50 -33.98
CA ASN A 386 -26.36 -10.73 -33.92
C ASN A 386 -26.28 -11.34 -32.52
N PRO A 387 -27.41 -11.49 -31.80
CA PRO A 387 -27.44 -12.24 -30.55
C PRO A 387 -27.01 -13.67 -30.82
N VAL A 388 -26.29 -14.25 -29.86
CA VAL A 388 -25.95 -15.67 -29.88
C VAL A 388 -27.08 -16.44 -29.21
N SER A 389 -27.62 -17.44 -29.91
CA SER A 389 -28.69 -18.30 -29.39
C SER A 389 -28.24 -19.09 -28.16
N TYR A 390 -26.94 -19.35 -28.05
CA TYR A 390 -26.32 -20.08 -26.96
C TYR A 390 -24.92 -19.55 -26.70
N LEU A 391 -24.62 -19.24 -25.45
CA LEU A 391 -23.30 -18.80 -24.99
C LEU A 391 -22.90 -19.57 -23.74
N ASP A 392 -21.98 -20.51 -23.91
CA ASP A 392 -21.21 -21.11 -22.82
C ASP A 392 -19.76 -20.61 -22.93
N PRO A 393 -19.28 -19.72 -22.02
CA PRO A 393 -17.91 -19.22 -22.08
C PRO A 393 -16.84 -20.30 -22.07
N PHE A 394 -17.14 -21.49 -21.53
CA PHE A 394 -16.18 -22.58 -21.54
C PHE A 394 -15.82 -23.06 -22.95
N ASP A 395 -16.70 -22.88 -23.93
CA ASP A 395 -16.49 -23.28 -25.32
C ASP A 395 -15.59 -22.30 -26.10
N HIS A 396 -15.22 -21.18 -25.48
CA HIS A 396 -14.60 -20.06 -26.16
C HIS A 396 -13.19 -19.72 -25.68
N TYR A 397 -12.70 -20.39 -24.64
CA TYR A 397 -11.31 -20.24 -24.21
C TYR A 397 -10.37 -20.94 -25.20
N PRO A 398 -9.34 -20.25 -25.73
CA PRO A 398 -8.34 -20.88 -26.58
C PRO A 398 -7.67 -22.06 -25.88
N ALA A 399 -7.30 -23.10 -26.63
CA ALA A 399 -6.55 -24.22 -26.10
C ALA A 399 -5.27 -23.73 -25.39
N GLY A 400 -5.08 -24.14 -24.14
CA GLY A 400 -3.93 -23.73 -23.33
C GLY A 400 -4.02 -22.34 -22.70
N ALA A 401 -5.08 -21.56 -22.94
CA ALA A 401 -5.27 -20.25 -22.29
C ALA A 401 -5.50 -20.39 -20.78
N LEU A 402 -6.13 -21.48 -20.35
CA LEU A 402 -6.43 -21.78 -18.95
C LEU A 402 -5.97 -23.20 -18.63
N SER A 403 -5.58 -23.43 -17.37
CA SER A 403 -5.21 -24.77 -16.92
C SER A 403 -6.44 -25.71 -16.94
N GLU A 404 -6.25 -26.96 -17.37
CA GLU A 404 -7.29 -28.00 -17.38
C GLU A 404 -7.92 -28.18 -15.98
N ARG A 405 -7.10 -28.03 -14.93
CA ARG A 405 -7.50 -28.16 -13.53
C ARG A 405 -8.48 -27.06 -13.11
N LEU A 406 -8.20 -25.82 -13.49
CA LEU A 406 -9.08 -24.68 -13.18
C LEU A 406 -10.43 -24.83 -13.87
N LEU A 407 -10.43 -25.23 -15.15
CA LEU A 407 -11.66 -25.50 -15.90
C LEU A 407 -12.46 -26.65 -15.29
N PHE A 408 -11.79 -27.71 -14.84
CA PHE A 408 -12.41 -28.84 -14.17
C PHE A 408 -13.13 -28.42 -12.88
N VAL A 409 -12.46 -27.67 -11.99
CA VAL A 409 -13.06 -27.17 -10.75
C VAL A 409 -14.18 -26.18 -11.03
N ALA A 410 -14.02 -25.30 -12.03
CA ALA A 410 -15.02 -24.29 -12.37
C ALA A 410 -16.34 -24.91 -12.83
N ARG A 411 -16.28 -26.07 -13.50
CA ARG A 411 -17.44 -26.88 -13.89
C ARG A 411 -18.06 -27.69 -12.75
N GLY A 412 -17.59 -27.53 -11.51
CA GLY A 412 -18.05 -28.31 -10.36
C GLY A 412 -17.49 -29.73 -10.33
N GLY A 413 -16.38 -29.99 -11.02
CA GLY A 413 -15.73 -31.29 -11.02
C GLY A 413 -15.25 -31.69 -9.62
N THR A 414 -15.53 -32.93 -9.22
CA THR A 414 -15.11 -33.53 -7.95
C THR A 414 -13.99 -34.54 -8.14
N TRP A 415 -13.31 -34.91 -7.06
CA TRP A 415 -12.31 -35.97 -7.17
C TRP A 415 -12.96 -37.31 -7.54
N SER A 416 -12.32 -38.03 -8.44
CA SER A 416 -12.54 -39.45 -8.71
C SER A 416 -11.21 -40.08 -9.13
N PRO A 417 -11.10 -41.42 -9.15
CA PRO A 417 -9.93 -42.09 -9.69
C PRO A 417 -9.55 -41.62 -11.11
N ALA A 418 -10.56 -41.36 -11.96
CA ALA A 418 -10.35 -40.89 -13.33
C ALA A 418 -9.82 -39.45 -13.39
N THR A 419 -10.18 -38.59 -12.43
CA THR A 419 -9.75 -37.19 -12.39
C THR A 419 -8.53 -36.98 -11.50
N HIS A 420 -8.04 -38.02 -10.80
CA HIS A 420 -6.89 -37.94 -9.87
C HIS A 420 -5.63 -37.33 -10.50
N ARG A 421 -5.42 -37.50 -11.81
CA ARG A 421 -4.28 -36.87 -12.53
C ARG A 421 -4.26 -35.34 -12.42
N LEU A 422 -5.43 -34.71 -12.27
CA LEU A 422 -5.60 -33.26 -12.17
C LEU A 422 -5.23 -32.68 -10.80
N TRP A 423 -5.03 -33.52 -9.79
CA TRP A 423 -4.82 -33.07 -8.42
C TRP A 423 -3.35 -32.74 -8.07
N PRO A 424 -3.08 -31.85 -7.10
CA PRO A 424 -1.73 -31.50 -6.68
C PRO A 424 -0.92 -32.70 -6.14
N PRO A 425 0.42 -32.68 -6.24
CA PRO A 425 1.29 -33.72 -5.70
C PRO A 425 1.04 -34.05 -4.22
N ALA A 426 0.87 -33.04 -3.37
CA ALA A 426 0.57 -33.22 -1.95
C ALA A 426 -0.67 -34.10 -1.71
N PHE A 427 -1.77 -33.82 -2.44
CA PHE A 427 -2.99 -34.62 -2.35
C PHE A 427 -2.77 -36.05 -2.85
N LYS A 428 -2.02 -36.22 -3.94
CA LYS A 428 -1.68 -37.55 -4.48
C LYS A 428 -0.87 -38.37 -3.48
N ALA A 429 0.11 -37.75 -2.82
CA ALA A 429 0.91 -38.38 -1.78
C ALA A 429 0.06 -38.76 -0.56
N ALA A 430 -0.83 -37.88 -0.10
CA ALA A 430 -1.76 -38.15 0.98
C ALA A 430 -2.71 -39.31 0.64
N THR A 431 -3.32 -39.28 -0.54
CA THR A 431 -4.20 -40.34 -1.06
C THR A 431 -3.45 -41.67 -1.13
N ARG A 432 -2.25 -41.68 -1.71
CA ARG A 432 -1.42 -42.89 -1.81
C ARG A 432 -1.10 -43.47 -0.43
N THR A 433 -0.71 -42.63 0.52
CA THR A 433 -0.42 -43.05 1.90
C THR A 433 -1.65 -43.67 2.56
N LEU A 434 -2.82 -43.04 2.41
CA LEU A 434 -4.08 -43.53 2.95
C LEU A 434 -4.49 -44.88 2.35
N LEU A 435 -4.41 -45.02 1.02
CA LEU A 435 -4.72 -46.27 0.32
C LEU A 435 -3.74 -47.39 0.67
N LEU A 436 -2.45 -47.10 0.81
CA LEU A 436 -1.44 -48.09 1.24
C LEU A 436 -1.65 -48.53 2.69
N ALA A 437 -2.06 -47.62 3.58
CA ALA A 437 -2.40 -47.95 4.97
C ALA A 437 -3.62 -48.89 5.05
N GLY A 438 -4.63 -48.65 4.21
CA GLY A 438 -5.77 -49.56 4.06
C GLY A 438 -5.34 -50.94 3.54
N ALA A 439 -4.57 -50.99 2.45
CA ALA A 439 -4.20 -52.24 1.78
C ALA A 439 -3.30 -53.18 2.61
N ARG A 440 -2.40 -52.64 3.44
CA ARG A 440 -1.48 -53.46 4.26
C ARG A 440 -2.17 -54.26 5.35
N SER A 441 -3.41 -53.92 5.67
CA SER A 441 -4.10 -54.48 6.84
C SER A 441 -4.95 -55.70 6.53
N SER A 442 -5.15 -56.03 5.24
CA SER A 442 -5.88 -57.22 4.82
C SER A 442 -5.07 -58.54 4.95
N GLY A 443 -3.78 -58.47 5.31
CA GLY A 443 -2.85 -59.61 5.21
C GLY A 443 -2.20 -60.13 6.49
N SER A 444 -2.40 -59.52 7.66
CA SER A 444 -1.68 -59.93 8.88
C SER A 444 -2.55 -59.81 10.13
N GLY A 445 -2.95 -60.95 10.69
CA GLY A 445 -3.97 -61.09 11.73
C GLY A 445 -3.66 -60.53 13.12
N ARG A 446 -2.74 -59.58 13.29
CA ARG A 446 -2.46 -58.93 14.57
C ARG A 446 -1.94 -57.50 14.39
N SER A 447 -2.83 -56.51 14.56
CA SER A 447 -2.58 -55.18 15.18
C SER A 447 -3.33 -54.00 14.50
N GLY A 448 -4.48 -53.63 15.06
CA GLY A 448 -4.69 -52.31 15.69
C GLY A 448 -4.92 -51.03 14.87
N CYS A 449 -4.83 -51.00 13.53
CA CYS A 449 -5.06 -49.74 12.81
C CYS A 449 -6.54 -49.58 12.39
N PRO A 450 -7.34 -48.66 12.96
CA PRO A 450 -8.78 -48.56 12.68
C PRO A 450 -9.12 -48.23 11.22
N LEU A 451 -8.19 -47.65 10.45
CA LEU A 451 -8.34 -47.39 9.01
C LEU A 451 -8.40 -48.67 8.17
N ALA A 452 -7.82 -49.77 8.67
CA ALA A 452 -7.85 -51.09 8.05
C ALA A 452 -9.25 -51.69 7.89
N ALA A 453 -10.14 -51.32 8.82
CA ALA A 453 -11.47 -51.91 8.93
C ALA A 453 -12.48 -51.24 7.99
N LEU A 454 -12.11 -50.12 7.36
CA LEU A 454 -13.00 -49.41 6.44
C LEU A 454 -13.06 -50.16 5.10
N PRO A 455 -14.27 -50.41 4.56
CA PRO A 455 -14.44 -50.87 3.18
C PRO A 455 -13.73 -49.93 2.19
N GLY A 456 -13.24 -50.48 1.08
CA GLY A 456 -12.53 -49.69 0.05
C GLY A 456 -13.35 -48.49 -0.45
N ASP A 457 -14.66 -48.66 -0.60
CA ASP A 457 -15.56 -47.60 -1.04
C ASP A 457 -15.67 -46.46 -0.02
N GLU A 458 -15.68 -46.77 1.28
CA GLU A 458 -15.66 -45.76 2.35
C GLU A 458 -14.33 -45.00 2.36
N LEU A 459 -13.21 -45.70 2.13
CA LEU A 459 -11.90 -45.07 2.02
C LEU A 459 -11.84 -44.10 0.83
N LEU A 460 -12.39 -44.51 -0.33
CA LEU A 460 -12.50 -43.64 -1.51
C LEU A 460 -13.42 -42.45 -1.24
N ARG A 461 -14.50 -42.65 -0.47
CA ARG A 461 -15.39 -41.56 -0.05
C ARG A 461 -14.69 -40.57 0.86
N VAL A 462 -13.84 -41.03 1.79
CA VAL A 462 -12.99 -40.16 2.61
C VAL A 462 -12.02 -39.35 1.74
N VAL A 463 -11.39 -39.97 0.74
CA VAL A 463 -10.50 -39.27 -0.20
C VAL A 463 -11.28 -38.20 -0.99
N GLU A 464 -12.47 -38.53 -1.48
CA GLU A 464 -13.34 -37.60 -2.21
C GLU A 464 -13.71 -36.38 -1.35
N LEU A 465 -14.13 -36.61 -0.11
CA LEU A 465 -14.48 -35.54 0.84
C LEU A 465 -13.26 -34.68 1.20
N ALA A 466 -12.09 -35.30 1.40
CA ALA A 466 -10.85 -34.59 1.72
C ALA A 466 -10.31 -33.79 0.53
N ALA A 467 -10.71 -34.12 -0.70
CA ALA A 467 -10.23 -33.44 -1.89
C ALA A 467 -10.72 -31.99 -1.96
N ALA A 468 -11.96 -31.71 -1.55
CA ALA A 468 -12.51 -30.37 -1.65
C ALA A 468 -12.13 -29.48 -0.43
N PRO A 469 -11.75 -28.21 -0.62
CA PRO A 469 -11.47 -27.56 -1.90
C PRO A 469 -10.06 -27.89 -2.42
N MET A 470 -9.89 -27.99 -3.75
CA MET A 470 -8.59 -28.27 -4.38
C MET A 470 -7.51 -27.26 -3.99
N SER A 471 -7.89 -26.01 -3.72
CA SER A 471 -6.99 -24.94 -3.31
C SER A 471 -6.26 -25.19 -1.98
N ALA A 472 -6.83 -26.01 -1.08
CA ALA A 472 -6.21 -26.36 0.21
C ALA A 472 -4.98 -27.26 0.04
N TRP A 473 -4.90 -27.98 -1.07
CA TRP A 473 -3.81 -28.91 -1.37
C TRP A 473 -2.65 -28.29 -2.15
N VAL A 474 -2.81 -27.08 -2.67
CA VAL A 474 -1.77 -26.42 -3.47
C VAL A 474 -0.74 -25.77 -2.55
N GLY A 475 0.53 -26.14 -2.69
CA GLY A 475 1.60 -25.65 -1.82
C GLY A 475 1.76 -26.40 -0.50
N ALA A 476 0.90 -27.38 -0.20
CA ALA A 476 0.84 -28.05 1.10
C ALA A 476 2.11 -28.87 1.43
N ASP A 477 2.86 -29.30 0.42
CA ASP A 477 4.13 -30.02 0.56
C ASP A 477 5.36 -29.14 0.26
N GLY A 478 5.18 -27.82 0.13
CA GLY A 478 6.24 -26.87 -0.25
C GLY A 478 6.68 -26.98 -1.72
N SER A 479 6.22 -28.00 -2.45
CA SER A 479 6.22 -27.93 -3.91
C SER A 479 5.14 -26.93 -4.33
N GLY A 480 5.30 -26.29 -5.48
CA GLY A 480 4.22 -25.49 -6.03
C GLY A 480 3.02 -26.37 -6.39
N TRP A 481 2.43 -26.10 -7.54
CA TRP A 481 1.62 -27.09 -8.23
C TRP A 481 2.38 -28.34 -8.67
#